data_AF-A0A1F9CUB2-F1
#
_entry.id   AF-A0A1F9CUB2-F1
#
_cell.length_a   1.000
_cell.length_b   1.000
_cell.length_c   1.000
_cell.angle_alpha   90.00
_cell.angle_beta   90.00
_cell.angle_gamma   90.00
#
_symmetry.space_group_name_H-M   'P 1'
#
loop_
_entity.id
_entity.type
_entity.pdbx_description
1 polymer ?
#
loop_
_entity_poly.entity_id
_entity_poly.type
_entity_poly.pdbx_seq_one_letter_code
_entity_poly.pdbx_strand_id
1 'polypeptide(L)'
;MDYYRDEALGKAIAGEKRAMYFFVPMRGAMKNRLLTFQDIVTRYRRGENLFDITIEKWAGIKDSFHSLEQMSELGPIIKSARSGGAFCLEYQESCLICPLERWCKDQEGTYQTIVKLMYLYASSGQKEFKNQTLKHIEKFLEELEEYKEEFRRRLN
;
A
#
# COMPACT_ATOMS: atom_id res chain seq x y z
N MET A 1 14.22 16.44 -55.13
CA MET A 1 13.64 16.24 -53.79
C MET A 1 13.72 17.59 -53.12
N ASP A 2 12.64 18.34 -53.28
CA ASP A 2 12.52 19.73 -52.92
C ASP A 2 11.88 19.90 -51.54
N TYR A 3 12.42 20.87 -50.77
CA TYR A 3 11.72 21.82 -49.89
C TYR A 3 11.13 21.25 -48.57
N TYR A 4 11.28 21.82 -47.37
CA TYR A 4 11.75 23.10 -46.84
C TYR A 4 12.14 22.86 -45.35
N ARG A 5 13.23 23.45 -44.84
CA ARG A 5 13.50 23.53 -43.38
C ARG A 5 14.28 24.80 -43.05
N ASP A 6 13.53 25.88 -42.92
CA ASP A 6 13.86 27.16 -42.26
C ASP A 6 12.57 27.49 -41.49
N GLU A 7 12.50 28.13 -40.34
CA GLU A 7 13.41 28.85 -39.44
C GLU A 7 12.57 29.06 -38.17
N ALA A 8 13.18 29.20 -37.00
CA ALA A 8 12.81 30.21 -35.99
C ALA A 8 13.52 29.90 -34.67
N LEU A 9 14.68 30.53 -34.54
CA LEU A 9 15.31 30.86 -33.29
C LEU A 9 14.40 31.82 -32.50
N GLY A 10 14.15 31.54 -31.23
CA GLY A 10 13.45 32.46 -30.33
C GLY A 10 13.86 32.22 -28.89
N LYS A 11 14.92 32.89 -28.46
CA LYS A 11 15.34 32.95 -27.06
C LYS A 11 14.34 33.78 -26.25
N ALA A 12 14.05 33.35 -25.03
CA ALA A 12 14.39 34.06 -23.79
C ALA A 12 13.28 34.06 -22.70
N ILE A 13 13.76 33.89 -21.47
CA ILE A 13 13.25 34.41 -20.17
C ILE A 13 12.35 33.47 -19.33
N ALA A 14 13.00 32.97 -18.28
CA ALA A 14 12.58 32.87 -16.88
C ALA A 14 11.08 32.80 -16.54
N GLY A 15 10.71 31.75 -15.80
CA GLY A 15 9.48 31.71 -15.02
C GLY A 15 9.04 30.30 -14.67
N GLU A 16 9.26 29.93 -13.42
CA GLU A 16 8.43 28.98 -12.64
C GLU A 16 8.21 27.53 -13.09
N LYS A 17 8.54 26.64 -12.15
CA LYS A 17 7.80 25.43 -11.78
C LYS A 17 7.63 24.36 -12.86
N ARG A 18 8.45 23.31 -12.73
CA ARG A 18 7.89 21.96 -12.90
C ARG A 18 8.57 20.99 -11.95
N ALA A 19 7.88 20.75 -10.84
CA ALA A 19 8.09 19.57 -10.02
C ALA A 19 8.05 18.36 -10.95
N MET A 20 9.20 17.70 -11.08
CA MET A 20 9.35 16.47 -11.85
C MET A 20 8.83 15.35 -10.97
N TYR A 21 7.50 15.28 -10.83
CA TYR A 21 6.85 14.08 -10.32
C TYR A 21 7.08 13.00 -11.38
N PHE A 22 8.02 12.10 -11.08
CA PHE A 22 8.07 10.80 -11.72
C PHE A 22 6.74 10.10 -11.39
N PHE A 23 5.78 10.29 -12.28
CA PHE A 23 4.58 9.49 -12.36
C PHE A 23 5.02 8.11 -12.86
N VAL A 24 5.40 7.23 -11.94
CA VAL A 24 5.53 5.80 -12.25
C VAL A 24 4.11 5.34 -12.59
N PRO A 25 3.84 4.87 -13.81
CA PRO A 25 2.52 4.36 -14.16
C PRO A 25 2.23 3.17 -13.25
N MET A 26 1.22 3.31 -12.38
CA MET A 26 0.66 2.19 -11.64
C MET A 26 0.33 1.10 -12.65
N ARG A 27 0.96 -0.06 -12.47
CA ARG A 27 0.59 -1.32 -13.14
C ARG A 27 -0.93 -1.44 -13.04
N GLY A 28 -1.56 -1.66 -14.19
CA GLY A 28 -3.01 -1.72 -14.34
C GLY A 28 -3.67 -2.56 -13.26
N ALA A 29 -4.88 -2.15 -12.88
CA ALA A 29 -5.70 -2.75 -11.84
C ALA A 29 -5.96 -4.24 -12.10
N MET A 30 -4.99 -5.10 -11.77
CA MET A 30 -5.25 -6.48 -11.42
C MET A 30 -5.93 -6.42 -10.06
N LYS A 31 -7.18 -6.89 -9.99
CA LYS A 31 -7.86 -7.13 -8.70
C LYS A 31 -6.94 -7.98 -7.85
N ASN A 32 -6.29 -7.39 -6.84
CA ASN A 32 -5.42 -8.14 -5.97
C ASN A 32 -6.29 -9.03 -5.09
N ARG A 33 -6.12 -10.36 -5.21
CA ARG A 33 -6.82 -11.31 -4.35
C ARG A 33 -6.39 -11.12 -2.90
N LEU A 34 -7.28 -11.39 -1.94
CA LEU A 34 -6.87 -11.50 -0.54
C LEU A 34 -5.86 -12.63 -0.39
N LEU A 35 -4.63 -12.29 0.02
CA LEU A 35 -3.64 -13.30 0.37
C LEU A 35 -4.08 -14.04 1.62
N THR A 36 -4.00 -15.37 1.56
CA THR A 36 -4.16 -16.21 2.74
C THR A 36 -2.87 -16.21 3.56
N PHE A 37 -2.96 -16.57 4.84
CA PHE A 37 -1.75 -16.74 5.66
C PHE A 37 -0.81 -17.83 5.10
N GLN A 38 -1.35 -18.88 4.46
CA GLN A 38 -0.55 -19.92 3.82
C GLN A 38 0.20 -19.40 2.58
N ASP A 39 -0.41 -18.49 1.80
CA ASP A 39 0.29 -17.81 0.70
C ASP A 39 1.49 -17.03 1.24
N ILE A 40 1.30 -16.25 2.32
CA ILE A 40 2.35 -15.46 2.96
C ILE A 40 3.50 -16.35 3.43
N VAL A 41 3.18 -17.44 4.16
CA VAL A 41 4.19 -18.41 4.64
C VAL A 41 4.95 -19.06 3.49
N THR A 42 4.25 -19.44 2.42
CA THR A 42 4.88 -20.11 1.27
C THR A 42 5.86 -19.16 0.56
N ARG A 43 5.47 -17.91 0.34
CA ARG A 43 6.29 -16.90 -0.31
C ARG A 43 7.47 -16.47 0.54
N TYR A 44 7.26 -16.32 1.85
CA TYR A 44 8.33 -16.09 2.82
C TYR A 44 9.41 -17.19 2.75
N ARG A 45 9.00 -18.47 2.77
CA ARG A 45 9.93 -19.61 2.67
C ARG A 45 10.70 -19.68 1.36
N ARG A 46 10.20 -19.05 0.29
CA ARG A 46 10.91 -18.92 -1.00
C ARG A 46 11.92 -17.78 -1.02
N GLY A 47 12.02 -17.00 0.06
CA GLY A 47 12.91 -15.84 0.13
C GLY A 47 12.38 -14.64 -0.67
N GLU A 48 11.07 -14.57 -0.93
CA GLU A 48 10.48 -13.39 -1.55
C GLU A 48 10.58 -12.17 -0.62
N ASN A 49 10.65 -10.98 -1.21
CA ASN A 49 10.83 -9.74 -0.46
C ASN A 49 9.64 -9.47 0.50
N LEU A 50 9.94 -9.20 1.76
CA LEU A 50 8.92 -9.01 2.80
C LEU A 50 8.03 -7.78 2.56
N PHE A 51 8.59 -6.70 1.99
CA PHE A 51 7.80 -5.53 1.61
C PHE A 51 6.83 -5.87 0.49
N ASP A 52 7.27 -6.57 -0.56
CA ASP A 52 6.41 -6.94 -1.69
C ASP A 52 5.22 -7.78 -1.23
N ILE A 53 5.44 -8.79 -0.38
CA ILE A 53 4.35 -9.61 0.18
C ILE A 53 3.39 -8.76 1.01
N THR A 54 3.92 -7.82 1.80
CA THR A 54 3.11 -6.96 2.68
C THR A 54 2.28 -5.96 1.88
N ILE A 55 2.88 -5.31 0.88
CA ILE A 55 2.21 -4.36 -0.01
C ILE A 55 1.10 -5.07 -0.79
N GLU A 56 1.37 -6.25 -1.35
CA GLU A 56 0.36 -7.02 -2.08
C GLU A 56 -0.81 -7.42 -1.18
N LYS A 57 -0.53 -7.86 0.06
CA LYS A 57 -1.59 -8.16 1.04
C LYS A 57 -2.50 -6.96 1.26
N TRP A 58 -1.93 -5.79 1.51
CA TRP A 58 -2.68 -4.57 1.81
C TRP A 58 -3.41 -4.00 0.59
N ALA A 59 -2.82 -4.12 -0.60
CA ALA A 59 -3.49 -3.80 -1.86
C ALA A 59 -4.70 -4.71 -2.08
N GLY A 60 -4.57 -6.02 -1.83
CA GLY A 60 -5.70 -6.96 -1.94
C GLY A 60 -6.81 -6.70 -0.92
N ILE A 61 -6.45 -6.29 0.30
CA ILE A 61 -7.41 -5.82 1.31
C ILE A 61 -8.13 -4.57 0.80
N LYS A 62 -7.41 -3.58 0.26
CA LYS A 62 -8.00 -2.35 -0.29
C LYS A 62 -9.00 -2.66 -1.40
N ASP A 63 -8.60 -3.44 -2.38
CA ASP A 63 -9.41 -3.77 -3.55
C ASP A 63 -10.68 -4.50 -3.13
N SER A 64 -10.54 -5.52 -2.27
CA SER A 64 -11.68 -6.31 -1.76
C SER A 64 -12.63 -5.47 -0.91
N PHE A 65 -12.09 -4.57 -0.08
CA PHE A 65 -12.90 -3.70 0.75
C PHE A 65 -13.61 -2.63 -0.07
N HIS A 66 -12.96 -2.09 -1.11
CA HIS A 66 -13.57 -1.15 -2.05
C HIS A 66 -14.73 -1.82 -2.81
N SER A 67 -14.50 -3.00 -3.38
CA SER A 67 -15.50 -3.75 -4.15
C SER A 67 -16.56 -4.47 -3.30
N LEU A 68 -16.54 -4.32 -1.97
CA LEU A 68 -17.47 -4.97 -1.07
C LEU A 68 -18.92 -4.57 -1.39
N GLU A 69 -19.73 -5.54 -1.80
CA GLU A 69 -21.16 -5.38 -2.09
C GLU A 69 -22.04 -5.79 -0.90
N GLN A 70 -21.60 -6.80 -0.15
CA GLN A 70 -22.37 -7.37 0.96
C GLN A 70 -21.56 -7.35 2.27
N MET A 71 -22.23 -7.09 3.39
CA MET A 71 -21.58 -7.10 4.72
C MET A 71 -21.04 -8.49 5.11
N SER A 72 -21.61 -9.57 4.57
CA SER A 72 -21.16 -10.94 4.77
C SER A 72 -19.72 -11.18 4.26
N GLU A 73 -19.28 -10.43 3.26
CA GLU A 73 -17.93 -10.51 2.68
C GLU A 73 -16.86 -9.84 3.55
N LEU A 74 -17.28 -9.08 4.56
CA LEU A 74 -16.39 -8.26 5.39
C LEU A 74 -15.53 -9.09 6.35
N GLY A 75 -16.07 -10.21 6.84
CA GLY A 75 -15.40 -11.10 7.80
C GLY A 75 -14.03 -11.59 7.31
N PRO A 76 -13.93 -12.18 6.10
CA PRO A 76 -12.66 -12.56 5.49
C PRO A 76 -11.65 -11.41 5.34
N ILE A 77 -12.11 -10.20 5.01
CA ILE A 77 -11.24 -9.03 4.83
C ILE A 77 -10.64 -8.60 6.19
N ILE A 78 -11.47 -8.48 7.23
CA ILE A 78 -11.01 -8.14 8.58
C ILE A 78 -10.06 -9.22 9.10
N LYS A 79 -10.37 -10.51 8.85
CA LYS A 79 -9.48 -11.62 9.22
C LYS A 79 -8.12 -11.51 8.53
N SER A 80 -8.09 -11.17 7.23
CA SER A 80 -6.84 -10.95 6.50
C SER A 80 -6.05 -9.78 7.08
N ALA A 81 -6.70 -8.63 7.31
CA ALA A 81 -6.08 -7.45 7.90
C ALA A 81 -5.43 -7.75 9.26
N ARG A 82 -6.11 -8.55 10.10
CA ARG A 82 -5.62 -8.92 11.45
C ARG A 82 -4.58 -10.03 11.47
N SER A 83 -4.50 -10.84 10.42
CA SER A 83 -3.53 -11.93 10.35
C SER A 83 -2.10 -11.37 10.28
N GLY A 84 -1.12 -12.12 10.77
CA GLY A 84 0.30 -11.76 10.64
C GLY A 84 0.70 -11.53 9.18
N GLY A 85 1.63 -10.60 8.95
CA GLY A 85 2.25 -10.36 7.65
C GLY A 85 3.58 -11.10 7.51
N ALA A 86 4.27 -10.89 6.38
CA ALA A 86 5.61 -11.47 6.16
C ALA A 86 6.61 -11.02 7.23
N PHE A 87 6.57 -9.74 7.62
CA PHE A 87 7.37 -9.22 8.73
C PHE A 87 7.06 -9.87 10.09
N CYS A 88 5.81 -10.31 10.31
CA CYS A 88 5.47 -11.00 11.56
C CYS A 88 6.09 -12.39 11.63
N LEU A 89 6.42 -13.02 10.49
CA LEU A 89 7.13 -14.29 10.45
C LEU A 89 8.62 -14.09 10.76
N GLU A 90 9.22 -13.03 10.21
CA GLU A 90 10.65 -12.72 10.42
C GLU A 90 10.93 -12.16 11.83
N TYR A 91 10.08 -11.26 12.32
CA TYR A 91 10.33 -10.48 13.55
C TYR A 91 9.43 -10.89 14.72
N GLN A 92 8.87 -12.11 14.72
CA GLN A 92 7.90 -12.55 15.75
C GLN A 92 8.41 -12.34 17.19
N GLU A 93 9.67 -12.71 17.43
CA GLU A 93 10.33 -12.60 18.74
C GLU A 93 11.04 -11.25 18.95
N SER A 94 11.03 -10.39 17.94
CA SER A 94 11.85 -9.17 17.88
C SER A 94 11.08 -8.01 17.26
N CYS A 95 9.80 -7.88 17.60
CA CYS A 95 8.91 -6.86 17.03
C CYS A 95 9.43 -5.42 17.26
N LEU A 96 10.18 -5.18 18.34
CA LEU A 96 10.79 -3.87 18.65
C LEU A 96 11.80 -3.38 17.61
N ILE A 97 12.40 -4.29 16.84
CA ILE A 97 13.33 -3.95 15.75
C ILE A 97 12.72 -4.21 14.38
N CYS A 98 11.42 -4.53 14.32
CA CYS A 98 10.72 -4.74 13.07
C CYS A 98 10.69 -3.41 12.29
N PRO A 99 11.01 -3.41 10.98
CA PRO A 99 10.90 -2.21 10.15
C PRO A 99 9.48 -1.63 10.12
N LEU A 100 8.45 -2.43 10.42
CA LEU A 100 7.06 -1.99 10.49
C LEU A 100 6.56 -1.63 11.90
N GLU A 101 7.42 -1.63 12.91
CA GLU A 101 7.03 -1.46 14.33
C GLU A 101 6.18 -0.20 14.55
N ARG A 102 6.61 0.93 13.98
CA ARG A 102 5.94 2.24 14.12
C ARG A 102 4.48 2.24 13.69
N TRP A 103 4.11 1.43 12.69
CA TRP A 103 2.74 1.38 12.19
C TRP A 103 1.86 0.41 12.98
N CYS A 104 2.45 -0.63 13.57
CA CYS A 104 1.73 -1.73 14.20
C CYS A 104 1.55 -1.59 15.72
N LYS A 105 2.58 -1.07 16.42
CA LYS A 105 2.63 -1.08 17.89
C LYS A 105 2.00 0.17 18.51
N ASP A 106 2.05 1.31 17.81
CA ASP A 106 1.39 2.53 18.26
C ASP A 106 -0.14 2.32 18.28
N GLN A 107 -0.79 2.65 19.41
CA GLN A 107 -2.24 2.55 19.56
C GLN A 107 -2.98 3.52 18.63
N GLU A 108 -2.33 4.63 18.27
CA GLU A 108 -2.81 5.59 17.27
C GLU A 108 -2.17 5.35 15.89
N GLY A 109 -1.39 4.27 15.76
CA GLY A 109 -0.74 3.89 14.52
C GLY A 109 -1.71 3.58 13.39
N THR A 110 -1.22 3.72 12.16
CA THR A 110 -2.02 3.54 10.95
C THR A 110 -2.71 2.17 10.90
N TYR A 111 -2.03 1.10 11.32
CA TYR A 111 -2.62 -0.24 11.37
C TYR A 111 -3.83 -0.32 12.31
N GLN A 112 -3.67 0.17 13.55
CA GLN A 112 -4.74 0.10 14.56
C GLN A 112 -5.94 0.95 14.14
N THR A 113 -5.68 2.11 13.54
CA THR A 113 -6.70 2.99 12.97
C THR A 113 -7.49 2.29 11.86
N ILE A 114 -6.82 1.65 10.89
CA ILE A 114 -7.48 0.91 9.81
C ILE A 114 -8.40 -0.17 10.39
N VAL A 115 -7.88 -1.00 11.30
CA VAL A 115 -8.65 -2.10 11.89
C VAL A 115 -9.86 -1.59 12.67
N LYS A 116 -9.70 -0.51 13.46
CA LYS A 116 -10.80 0.13 14.19
C LYS A 116 -11.90 0.62 13.23
N LEU A 117 -11.53 1.28 12.14
CA LEU A 117 -12.48 1.78 11.15
C LEU A 117 -13.22 0.64 10.43
N MET A 118 -12.53 -0.46 10.12
CA MET A 118 -13.19 -1.65 9.57
C MET A 118 -14.25 -2.21 10.52
N TYR A 119 -13.99 -2.25 11.83
CA TYR A 119 -14.98 -2.70 12.81
C TYR A 119 -16.14 -1.72 12.98
N LEU A 120 -15.86 -0.42 12.99
CA LEU A 120 -16.92 0.61 13.02
C LEU A 120 -17.82 0.51 11.79
N TYR A 121 -17.24 0.22 10.62
CA TYR A 121 -18.01 -0.07 9.42
C TYR A 121 -18.84 -1.35 9.57
N ALA A 122 -18.24 -2.43 10.09
CA ALA A 122 -18.92 -3.71 10.30
C ALA A 122 -20.13 -3.59 11.24
N SER A 123 -20.04 -2.78 12.28
CA SER A 123 -21.11 -2.62 13.27
C SER A 123 -22.21 -1.64 12.86
N SER A 124 -21.86 -0.60 12.10
CA SER A 124 -22.79 0.49 11.79
C SER A 124 -23.32 0.48 10.35
N GLY A 125 -22.61 -0.18 9.41
CA GLY A 125 -22.89 -0.09 7.98
C GLY A 125 -22.66 1.29 7.36
N GLN A 126 -22.14 2.27 8.12
CA GLN A 126 -22.00 3.64 7.63
C GLN A 126 -20.85 3.76 6.63
N LYS A 127 -21.17 4.20 5.40
CA LYS A 127 -20.20 4.35 4.30
C LYS A 127 -19.05 5.31 4.62
N GLU A 128 -19.22 6.23 5.56
CA GLU A 128 -18.16 7.12 6.00
C GLU A 128 -16.96 6.35 6.56
N PHE A 129 -17.19 5.34 7.42
CA PHE A 129 -16.12 4.49 7.91
C PHE A 129 -15.47 3.66 6.81
N LYS A 130 -16.24 3.24 5.80
CA LYS A 130 -15.69 2.57 4.61
C LYS A 130 -14.70 3.48 3.88
N ASN A 131 -15.10 4.71 3.59
CA ASN A 131 -14.28 5.69 2.90
C ASN A 131 -13.02 6.08 3.69
N GLN A 132 -13.15 6.29 5.01
CA GLN A 132 -12.00 6.56 5.88
C GLN A 132 -11.04 5.37 5.90
N THR A 133 -11.54 4.14 6.01
CA THR A 133 -10.69 2.93 5.95
C THR A 133 -9.87 2.89 4.67
N LEU A 134 -10.49 3.13 3.51
CA LEU A 134 -9.80 3.11 2.22
C LEU A 134 -8.70 4.18 2.15
N LYS A 135 -8.98 5.41 2.57
CA LYS A 135 -7.98 6.49 2.63
C LYS A 135 -6.78 6.13 3.50
N HIS A 136 -7.03 5.51 4.67
CA HIS A 136 -5.94 5.09 5.55
C HIS A 136 -5.11 3.93 4.96
N ILE A 137 -5.74 2.99 4.24
CA ILE A 137 -5.00 1.92 3.55
C ILE A 137 -4.16 2.51 2.41
N GLU A 138 -4.69 3.46 1.64
CA GLU A 138 -3.94 4.13 0.57
C GLU A 138 -2.70 4.84 1.10
N LYS A 139 -2.89 5.67 2.12
CA LYS A 139 -1.77 6.34 2.82
C LYS A 139 -0.74 5.32 3.34
N PHE A 140 -1.21 4.22 3.92
CA PHE A 140 -0.32 3.18 4.43
C PHE A 140 0.51 2.52 3.32
N LEU A 141 -0.10 2.23 2.17
CA LEU A 141 0.58 1.66 1.01
C LEU A 141 1.63 2.63 0.44
N GLU A 142 1.30 3.92 0.34
CA GLU A 142 2.24 4.96 -0.09
C GLU A 142 3.45 5.04 0.86
N GLU A 143 3.21 5.13 2.17
CA GLU A 143 4.26 5.16 3.19
C GLU A 143 5.13 3.88 3.18
N LEU A 144 4.54 2.71 2.90
CA LEU A 144 5.27 1.45 2.78
C LEU A 144 6.20 1.41 1.56
N GLU A 145 5.73 1.87 0.40
CA GLU A 145 6.55 1.92 -0.82
C GLU A 145 7.69 2.93 -0.67
N GLU A 146 7.41 4.12 -0.11
CA GLU A 146 8.46 5.11 0.19
C GLU A 146 9.52 4.54 1.12
N TYR A 147 9.09 3.88 2.20
CA TYR A 147 9.99 3.30 3.18
C TYR A 147 10.78 2.11 2.62
N LYS A 148 10.19 1.29 1.75
CA LYS A 148 10.88 0.22 1.02
C LYS A 148 12.02 0.78 0.17
N GLU A 149 11.77 1.86 -0.57
CA GLU A 149 12.80 2.51 -1.39
C GLU A 149 13.89 3.17 -0.53
N GLU A 150 13.52 3.79 0.59
CA GLU A 150 14.49 4.32 1.55
C GLU A 150 15.36 3.21 2.15
N PHE A 151 14.73 2.12 2.59
CA PHE A 151 15.42 0.96 3.15
C PHE A 151 16.41 0.35 2.15
N ARG A 152 16.00 0.23 0.88
CA ARG A 152 16.87 -0.23 -0.20
C ARG A 152 18.07 0.70 -0.42
N ARG A 153 17.89 2.03 -0.33
CA ARG A 153 19.00 3.00 -0.46
C ARG A 153 20.00 2.92 0.69
N ARG A 154 19.56 2.59 1.91
CA ARG A 154 20.45 2.46 3.08
C ARG A 154 21.31 1.19 3.04
N LEU A 155 20.94 0.21 2.23
CA LEU A 155 21.67 -1.05 2.05
C LEU A 155 22.72 -1.00 0.92
N ASN A 156 22.67 0.04 0.07
CA ASN A 156 23.64 0.30 -1.00
C ASN A 156 24.69 1.33 -0.55
#